data_AF-A0A8C9FAG9-F1
#
_entry.id   AF-A0A8C9FAG9-F1
#
_cell.length_a   1.000
_cell.length_b   1.000
_cell.length_c   1.000
_cell.angle_alpha   90.00
_cell.angle_beta   90.00
_cell.angle_gamma   90.00
#
_symmetry.space_group_name_H-M   'P 1'
#
loop_
_entity.id
_entity.type
_entity.pdbx_description
1 polymer ?
#
loop_
_entity_poly.entity_id
_entity_poly.type
_entity_poly.pdbx_seq_one_letter_code
_entity_poly.pdbx_strand_id
1 'polypeptide(L)'
;LGGLEVVLGLLGHPWAPLRAGAARVVGACAQNLPGAQGRALALGALPALLECLRGDPDPRVPPRALFAISCLVRAQAEGLAQFESLGGLEVLGGALQSPQAPLRARAAFLLHSLLREHPHLKEPLCRLGMVPQLVALLRTEHDGAHEHILGALCSLASDFPRVTQECRVPDLRLEELLRERRCLLQGREEFQEELEFCERLLQLCFETPTEESTMDR
;
A
#
# COMPACT_ATOMS: atom_id res chain seq x y z
N LEU A 1 1.99 5.60 34.00
CA LEU A 1 1.91 5.75 32.52
C LEU A 1 1.05 4.60 31.95
N GLY A 2 -0.29 4.71 32.05
CA GLY A 2 -1.26 3.70 31.59
C GLY A 2 -2.28 4.23 30.56
N GLY A 3 -2.05 5.43 30.02
CA GLY A 3 -3.00 6.06 29.08
C GLY A 3 -3.16 5.30 27.77
N LEU A 4 -2.12 4.63 27.29
CA LEU A 4 -2.17 3.88 26.03
C LEU A 4 -3.06 2.62 26.16
N GLU A 5 -3.01 1.91 27.28
CA GLU A 5 -3.88 0.75 27.55
C GLU A 5 -5.36 1.15 27.53
N VAL A 6 -5.71 2.27 28.18
CA VAL A 6 -7.07 2.82 28.17
C VAL A 6 -7.50 3.15 26.74
N VAL A 7 -6.64 3.82 25.97
CA VAL A 7 -6.94 4.17 24.58
C VAL A 7 -7.13 2.92 23.71
N LEU A 8 -6.31 1.88 23.89
CA LEU A 8 -6.46 0.63 23.13
C LEU A 8 -7.77 -0.08 23.46
N GLY A 9 -8.23 -0.05 24.72
CA GLY A 9 -9.54 -0.57 25.10
C GLY A 9 -10.72 0.11 24.37
N LEU A 10 -10.54 1.35 23.90
CA LEU A 10 -11.56 2.08 23.16
C LEU A 10 -11.67 1.67 21.68
N LEU A 11 -10.72 0.90 21.14
CA LEU A 11 -10.78 0.39 19.76
C LEU A 11 -11.92 -0.61 19.54
N GLY A 12 -12.35 -1.32 20.60
CA GLY A 12 -13.50 -2.23 20.56
C GLY A 12 -14.82 -1.59 21.04
N HIS A 13 -14.86 -0.28 21.26
CA HIS A 13 -16.01 0.37 21.90
C HIS A 13 -17.23 0.43 20.94
N PRO A 14 -18.49 0.27 21.42
CA PRO A 14 -19.68 0.32 20.55
C PRO A 14 -19.84 1.63 19.76
N TRP A 15 -19.38 2.75 20.33
CA TRP A 15 -19.48 4.08 19.73
C TRP A 15 -18.31 4.38 18.78
N ALA A 16 -18.60 4.49 17.48
CA ALA A 16 -17.60 4.67 16.43
C ALA A 16 -16.68 5.90 16.58
N PRO A 17 -17.15 7.08 17.05
CA PRO A 17 -16.26 8.21 17.32
C PRO A 17 -15.15 7.90 18.33
N LEU A 18 -15.40 7.03 19.32
CA LEU A 18 -14.36 6.58 20.26
C LEU A 18 -13.36 5.65 19.60
N ARG A 19 -13.82 4.71 18.76
CA ARG A 19 -12.90 3.84 17.99
C ARG A 19 -12.01 4.65 17.05
N ALA A 20 -12.61 5.57 16.28
CA ALA A 20 -11.89 6.46 15.37
C ALA A 20 -10.91 7.38 16.11
N GLY A 21 -11.34 7.95 17.25
CA GLY A 21 -10.51 8.78 18.12
C GLY A 21 -9.34 8.01 18.70
N ALA A 22 -9.59 6.80 19.20
CA ALA A 22 -8.59 5.92 19.76
C ALA A 22 -7.52 5.53 18.72
N ALA A 23 -7.94 5.07 17.55
CA ALA A 23 -7.01 4.75 16.45
C ALA A 23 -6.14 5.96 16.09
N ARG A 24 -6.75 7.16 15.99
CA ARG A 24 -6.00 8.40 15.72
C ARG A 24 -4.95 8.68 16.80
N VAL A 25 -5.30 8.55 18.07
CA VAL A 25 -4.39 8.79 19.20
C VAL A 25 -3.25 7.77 19.20
N VAL A 26 -3.53 6.48 19.00
CA VAL A 26 -2.51 5.44 18.90
C VAL A 26 -1.51 5.77 17.79
N GLY A 27 -2.00 6.09 16.58
CA GLY A 27 -1.14 6.47 15.46
C GLY A 27 -0.30 7.71 15.75
N ALA A 28 -0.90 8.77 16.30
CA ALA A 28 -0.20 10.01 16.61
C ALA A 28 0.89 9.83 17.67
N CYS A 29 0.65 8.98 18.68
CA CYS A 29 1.65 8.69 19.71
C CYS A 29 2.80 7.80 19.20
N ALA A 30 2.51 6.90 18.25
CA ALA A 30 3.51 5.98 17.70
C ALA A 30 4.31 6.59 16.53
N GLN A 31 3.81 7.65 15.89
CA GLN A 31 4.41 8.21 14.68
C GLN A 31 5.87 8.61 14.91
N ASN A 32 6.79 7.96 14.17
CA ASN A 32 8.23 8.22 14.19
C ASN A 32 8.86 8.12 15.60
N LEU A 33 8.29 7.30 16.48
CA LEU A 33 8.75 7.13 17.85
C LEU A 33 8.89 5.63 18.21
N PRO A 34 10.06 5.01 17.98
CA PRO A 34 10.28 3.57 18.16
C PRO A 34 9.86 3.01 19.53
N GLY A 35 10.11 3.75 20.61
CA GLY A 35 9.69 3.32 21.96
C GLY A 35 8.16 3.26 22.11
N ALA A 36 7.43 4.19 21.50
CA ALA A 36 5.97 4.18 21.53
C ALA A 36 5.37 3.16 20.54
N GLN A 37 5.99 2.97 19.37
CA GLN A 37 5.63 1.89 18.44
C GLN A 37 5.74 0.53 19.14
N GLY A 38 6.92 0.22 19.70
CA GLY A 38 7.16 -1.04 20.41
C GLY A 38 6.19 -1.25 21.57
N ARG A 39 5.92 -0.20 22.36
CA ARG A 39 4.94 -0.30 23.46
C ARG A 39 3.52 -0.56 22.97
N ALA A 40 3.07 0.12 21.90
CA ALA A 40 1.74 -0.10 21.33
C ALA A 40 1.60 -1.52 20.76
N LEU A 41 2.64 -2.02 20.08
CA LEU A 41 2.71 -3.39 19.57
C LEU A 41 2.62 -4.41 20.71
N ALA A 42 3.42 -4.24 21.77
CA ALA A 42 3.41 -5.12 22.94
C ALA A 42 2.06 -5.17 23.67
N LEU A 43 1.25 -4.11 23.56
CA LEU A 43 -0.10 -4.04 24.11
C LEU A 43 -1.19 -4.57 23.17
N GLY A 44 -0.83 -5.15 22.02
CA GLY A 44 -1.79 -5.72 21.08
C GLY A 44 -2.55 -4.69 20.26
N ALA A 45 -1.95 -3.53 19.96
CA ALA A 45 -2.60 -2.53 19.12
C ALA A 45 -2.92 -3.03 17.70
N LEU A 46 -2.01 -3.81 17.11
CA LEU A 46 -2.08 -4.18 15.71
C LEU A 46 -3.27 -5.11 15.38
N PRO A 47 -3.58 -6.17 16.16
CA PRO A 47 -4.80 -6.95 15.98
C PRO A 47 -6.09 -6.12 15.99
N ALA A 48 -6.27 -5.26 17.00
CA ALA A 48 -7.48 -4.43 17.14
C ALA A 48 -7.62 -3.42 15.99
N LEU A 49 -6.52 -2.84 15.52
CA LEU A 49 -6.52 -1.92 14.39
C LEU A 49 -6.83 -2.64 13.07
N LEU A 50 -6.33 -3.86 12.87
CA LEU A 50 -6.64 -4.66 11.69
C LEU A 50 -8.11 -5.07 11.65
N GLU A 51 -8.73 -5.39 12.79
CA GLU A 51 -10.18 -5.63 12.89
C GLU A 51 -10.98 -4.38 12.47
N CYS A 52 -10.60 -3.21 12.99
CA CYS A 52 -11.22 -1.94 12.60
C CYS A 52 -11.07 -1.64 11.10
N LEU A 53 -9.91 -1.96 10.50
CA LEU A 53 -9.70 -1.75 9.07
C LEU A 53 -10.48 -2.74 8.21
N ARG A 54 -10.61 -4.00 8.65
CA ARG A 54 -11.23 -5.09 7.90
C ARG A 54 -12.75 -4.93 7.75
N GLY A 55 -13.45 -4.42 8.78
CA GLY A 55 -14.91 -4.52 8.78
C GLY A 55 -15.66 -3.55 9.68
N ASP A 56 -15.07 -2.43 10.09
CA ASP A 56 -15.84 -1.44 10.85
C ASP A 56 -16.99 -0.87 10.01
N PRO A 57 -18.24 -0.89 10.52
CA PRO A 57 -19.40 -0.41 9.76
C PRO A 57 -19.42 1.11 9.59
N ASP A 58 -18.69 1.85 10.43
CA ASP A 58 -18.61 3.30 10.33
C ASP A 58 -17.45 3.71 9.41
N PRO A 59 -17.72 4.40 8.27
CA PRO A 59 -16.69 4.71 7.28
C PRO A 59 -15.58 5.63 7.83
N ARG A 60 -15.78 6.29 8.98
CA ARG A 60 -14.79 7.17 9.59
C ARG A 60 -13.69 6.41 10.33
N VAL A 61 -13.92 5.16 10.71
CA VAL A 61 -12.96 4.38 11.51
C VAL A 61 -11.81 3.80 10.67
N PRO A 62 -12.05 3.11 9.53
CA PRO A 62 -10.98 2.47 8.76
C PRO A 62 -9.84 3.42 8.34
N PRO A 63 -10.09 4.66 7.88
CA PRO A 63 -9.01 5.59 7.55
C PRO A 63 -8.13 6.00 8.74
N ARG A 64 -8.66 5.95 9.97
CA ARG A 64 -7.91 6.22 11.21
C ARG A 64 -7.17 4.97 11.67
N ALA A 65 -7.77 3.80 11.53
CA ALA A 65 -7.11 2.52 11.80
C ALA A 65 -5.91 2.32 10.87
N LEU A 66 -6.07 2.54 9.56
CA LEU A 66 -4.98 2.44 8.58
C LEU A 66 -3.85 3.44 8.85
N PHE A 67 -4.17 4.66 9.28
CA PHE A 67 -3.16 5.62 9.71
C PHE A 67 -2.31 5.07 10.88
N ALA A 68 -2.96 4.53 11.91
CA ALA A 68 -2.26 3.96 13.06
C ALA A 68 -1.42 2.74 12.67
N ILE A 69 -1.96 1.85 11.83
CA ILE A 69 -1.22 0.70 11.28
C ILE A 69 0.03 1.20 10.54
N SER A 70 -0.11 2.17 9.64
CA SER A 70 1.02 2.77 8.91
C SER A 70 2.12 3.27 9.86
N CYS A 71 1.73 3.95 10.95
CA CYS A 71 2.67 4.41 11.98
C CYS A 71 3.31 3.28 12.78
N LEU A 72 2.70 2.11 12.91
CA LEU A 72 3.24 0.99 13.70
C LEU A 72 4.13 0.05 12.90
N VAL A 73 3.97 -0.01 11.58
CA VAL A 73 4.67 -0.99 10.72
C VAL A 73 5.83 -0.39 9.93
N ARG A 74 5.80 0.92 9.65
CA ARG A 74 6.89 1.61 8.91
C ARG A 74 8.06 1.89 9.84
N ALA A 75 9.28 1.66 9.33
CA ALA A 75 10.52 1.79 10.09
C ALA A 75 10.52 1.03 11.44
N GLN A 76 9.73 -0.04 11.56
CA GLN A 76 9.59 -0.84 12.78
C GLN A 76 9.49 -2.32 12.45
N ALA A 77 10.61 -3.03 12.50
CA ALA A 77 10.75 -4.41 12.04
C ALA A 77 9.81 -5.38 12.77
N GLU A 78 9.65 -5.25 14.09
CA GLU A 78 8.71 -6.06 14.87
C GLU A 78 7.26 -5.81 14.45
N GLY A 79 6.92 -4.54 14.17
CA GLY A 79 5.58 -4.15 13.74
C GLY A 79 5.24 -4.73 12.37
N LEU A 80 6.18 -4.71 11.44
CA LEU A 80 6.02 -5.36 10.14
C LEU A 80 5.89 -6.88 10.27
N ALA A 81 6.72 -7.53 11.08
CA ALA A 81 6.65 -8.98 11.30
C ALA A 81 5.30 -9.40 11.92
N GLN A 82 4.79 -8.63 12.89
CA GLN A 82 3.45 -8.84 13.44
C GLN A 82 2.36 -8.57 12.39
N PHE A 83 2.52 -7.54 11.56
CA PHE A 83 1.58 -7.24 10.49
C PHE A 83 1.47 -8.40 9.48
N GLU A 84 2.59 -8.96 9.06
CA GLU A 84 2.63 -10.13 8.19
C GLU A 84 1.97 -11.36 8.85
N SER A 85 2.28 -11.65 10.12
CA SER A 85 1.72 -12.82 10.82
C SER A 85 0.21 -12.74 11.09
N LEU A 86 -0.34 -11.52 11.15
CA LEU A 86 -1.77 -11.26 11.36
C LEU A 86 -2.58 -11.18 10.05
N GLY A 87 -1.97 -11.51 8.90
CA GLY A 87 -2.62 -11.40 7.59
C GLY A 87 -2.87 -9.94 7.18
N GLY A 88 -1.95 -9.05 7.54
CA GLY A 88 -2.06 -7.62 7.28
C GLY A 88 -2.02 -7.27 5.81
N LEU A 89 -1.30 -8.05 4.97
CA LEU A 89 -1.23 -7.82 3.53
C LEU A 89 -2.59 -8.05 2.86
N GLU A 90 -3.35 -9.05 3.28
CA GLU A 90 -4.70 -9.34 2.83
C GLU A 90 -5.67 -8.23 3.24
N VAL A 91 -5.56 -7.73 4.48
CA VAL A 91 -6.37 -6.59 4.95
C VAL A 91 -6.05 -5.33 4.16
N LEU A 92 -4.77 -5.09 3.86
CA LEU A 92 -4.34 -3.96 3.03
C LEU A 92 -4.86 -4.10 1.59
N GLY A 93 -4.86 -5.32 1.04
CA GLY A 93 -5.51 -5.66 -0.22
C GLY A 93 -6.99 -5.32 -0.22
N GLY A 94 -7.73 -5.65 0.84
CA GLY A 94 -9.13 -5.25 0.99
C GLY A 94 -9.32 -3.72 1.05
N ALA A 95 -8.46 -3.01 1.80
CA ALA A 95 -8.53 -1.55 1.91
C ALA A 95 -8.30 -0.82 0.57
N LEU A 96 -7.44 -1.37 -0.29
CA LEU A 96 -7.21 -0.87 -1.65
C LEU A 96 -8.46 -0.94 -2.54
N GLN A 97 -9.41 -1.83 -2.25
CA GLN A 97 -10.66 -1.96 -3.01
C GLN A 97 -11.79 -1.10 -2.44
N SER A 98 -11.53 -0.33 -1.38
CA SER A 98 -12.57 0.49 -0.74
C SER A 98 -13.19 1.51 -1.71
N PRO A 99 -14.50 1.76 -1.66
CA PRO A 99 -15.10 2.86 -2.43
C PRO A 99 -14.64 4.24 -1.91
N GLN A 100 -14.07 4.32 -0.70
CA GLN A 100 -13.59 5.57 -0.13
C GLN A 100 -12.21 5.94 -0.69
N ALA A 101 -12.16 6.90 -1.62
CA ALA A 101 -10.91 7.36 -2.23
C ALA A 101 -9.80 7.72 -1.21
N PRO A 102 -10.09 8.41 -0.08
CA PRO A 102 -9.07 8.69 0.92
C PRO A 102 -8.50 7.44 1.60
N LEU A 103 -9.29 6.37 1.75
CA LEU A 103 -8.81 5.10 2.32
C LEU A 103 -7.93 4.37 1.31
N ARG A 104 -8.38 4.27 0.04
CA ARG A 104 -7.59 3.67 -1.03
C ARG A 104 -6.24 4.33 -1.22
N ALA A 105 -6.21 5.67 -1.29
CA ALA A 105 -4.96 6.41 -1.48
C ALA A 105 -3.96 6.14 -0.35
N ARG A 106 -4.43 6.12 0.92
CA ARG A 106 -3.59 5.77 2.07
C ARG A 106 -3.12 4.31 2.04
N ALA A 107 -3.96 3.39 1.56
CA ALA A 107 -3.60 1.98 1.44
C ALA A 107 -2.54 1.77 0.36
N ALA A 108 -2.70 2.43 -0.79
CA ALA A 108 -1.72 2.44 -1.88
C ALA A 108 -0.39 3.05 -1.42
N PHE A 109 -0.43 4.18 -0.70
CA PHE A 109 0.76 4.78 -0.10
C PHE A 109 1.51 3.81 0.82
N LEU A 110 0.78 3.15 1.74
CA LEU A 110 1.39 2.20 2.67
C LEU A 110 2.00 1.01 1.92
N LEU A 111 1.28 0.43 0.95
CA LEU A 111 1.77 -0.67 0.14
C LEU A 111 3.05 -0.30 -0.61
N HIS A 112 3.05 0.85 -1.29
CA HIS A 112 4.20 1.37 -2.01
C HIS A 112 5.40 1.59 -1.07
N SER A 113 5.17 2.20 0.10
CA SER A 113 6.21 2.43 1.10
C SER A 113 6.83 1.12 1.59
N LEU A 114 5.99 0.14 1.94
CA LEU A 114 6.44 -1.16 2.42
C LEU A 114 7.23 -1.92 1.36
N LEU A 115 6.79 -1.91 0.10
CA LEU A 115 7.52 -2.56 -1.00
C LEU A 115 8.89 -1.95 -1.27
N ARG A 116 9.04 -0.63 -1.10
CA ARG A 116 10.32 0.06 -1.25
C ARG A 116 11.30 -0.29 -0.13
N GLU A 117 10.81 -0.39 1.10
CA GLU A 117 11.63 -0.69 2.28
C GLU A 117 11.90 -2.20 2.43
N HIS A 118 11.00 -3.05 1.93
CA HIS A 118 10.97 -4.49 2.21
C HIS A 118 10.66 -5.35 0.97
N PRO A 119 11.67 -5.60 0.11
CA PRO A 119 11.50 -6.39 -1.11
C PRO A 119 11.01 -7.84 -0.89
N HIS A 120 11.16 -8.41 0.32
CA HIS A 120 10.67 -9.76 0.63
C HIS A 120 9.14 -9.88 0.55
N LEU A 121 8.41 -8.75 0.64
CA LEU A 121 6.96 -8.72 0.55
C LEU A 121 6.43 -8.99 -0.87
N LYS A 122 7.28 -8.90 -1.91
CA LYS A 122 6.86 -9.09 -3.32
C LYS A 122 6.24 -10.47 -3.55
N GLU A 123 6.87 -11.53 -3.07
CA GLU A 123 6.40 -12.91 -3.29
C GLU A 123 5.06 -13.20 -2.59
N PRO A 124 4.86 -12.88 -1.30
CA PRO A 124 3.53 -12.94 -0.66
C PRO A 124 2.46 -12.14 -1.42
N LEU A 125 2.75 -10.89 -1.81
CA LEU A 125 1.79 -10.05 -2.52
C LEU A 125 1.40 -10.62 -3.90
N CYS A 126 2.35 -11.23 -4.61
CA CYS A 126 2.04 -11.91 -5.87
C CYS A 126 1.16 -13.13 -5.66
N ARG A 127 1.39 -13.92 -4.61
CA ARG A 127 0.52 -15.06 -4.26
C ARG A 127 -0.90 -14.61 -3.89
N LEU A 128 -1.05 -13.40 -3.36
CA LEU A 128 -2.34 -12.78 -3.08
C LEU A 128 -3.03 -12.15 -4.31
N GLY A 129 -2.42 -12.24 -5.51
CA GLY A 129 -2.99 -11.64 -6.72
C GLY A 129 -2.96 -10.11 -6.71
N MET A 130 -1.95 -9.50 -6.06
CA MET A 130 -1.87 -8.04 -5.96
C MET A 130 -1.69 -7.36 -7.33
N VAL A 131 -0.96 -7.97 -8.27
CA VAL A 131 -0.72 -7.39 -9.60
C VAL A 131 -2.03 -7.15 -10.37
N PRO A 132 -2.88 -8.17 -10.63
CA PRO A 132 -4.15 -7.95 -11.32
C PRO A 132 -5.08 -7.01 -10.56
N GLN A 133 -5.03 -7.02 -9.22
CA GLN A 133 -5.81 -6.09 -8.40
C GLN A 133 -5.38 -4.62 -8.62
N LEU A 134 -4.08 -4.33 -8.58
CA LEU A 134 -3.56 -2.97 -8.81
C LEU A 134 -3.86 -2.51 -10.25
N VAL A 135 -3.71 -3.40 -11.25
CA VAL A 135 -4.08 -3.11 -12.64
C VAL A 135 -5.57 -2.80 -12.78
N ALA A 136 -6.44 -3.51 -12.06
CA ALA A 136 -7.88 -3.20 -12.04
C ALA A 136 -8.16 -1.81 -11.46
N LEU A 137 -7.45 -1.40 -10.39
CA LEU A 137 -7.61 -0.07 -9.79
C LEU A 137 -7.15 1.04 -10.72
N LEU A 138 -6.11 0.84 -11.54
CA LEU A 138 -5.67 1.83 -12.54
C LEU A 138 -6.72 2.13 -13.62
N ARG A 139 -7.73 1.27 -13.78
CA ARG A 139 -8.85 1.48 -14.71
C ARG A 139 -10.00 2.29 -14.12
N THR A 140 -9.95 2.57 -12.82
CA THR A 140 -10.97 3.40 -12.17
C THR A 140 -10.77 4.88 -12.50
N GLU A 141 -11.71 5.73 -12.09
CA GLU A 141 -11.58 7.18 -12.24
C GLU A 141 -10.27 7.67 -11.63
N HIS A 142 -9.51 8.47 -12.39
CA HIS A 142 -8.21 9.01 -11.97
C HIS A 142 -8.35 9.79 -10.66
N ASP A 143 -7.56 9.41 -9.66
CA ASP A 143 -7.52 10.03 -8.34
C ASP A 143 -6.11 9.97 -7.75
N GLY A 144 -5.91 10.60 -6.58
CA GLY A 144 -4.62 10.62 -5.90
C GLY A 144 -4.09 9.27 -5.40
N ALA A 145 -4.79 8.15 -5.62
CA ALA A 145 -4.24 6.82 -5.35
C ALA A 145 -3.35 6.31 -6.49
N HIS A 146 -3.55 6.81 -7.72
CA HIS A 146 -2.97 6.24 -8.94
C HIS A 146 -1.44 6.34 -8.98
N GLU A 147 -0.86 7.46 -8.54
CA GLU A 147 0.58 7.61 -8.36
C GLU A 147 1.16 6.49 -7.48
N HIS A 148 0.56 6.24 -6.32
CA HIS A 148 1.03 5.21 -5.40
C HIS A 148 0.75 3.78 -5.91
N ILE A 149 -0.33 3.57 -6.65
CA ILE A 149 -0.62 2.28 -7.31
C ILE A 149 0.44 1.98 -8.36
N LEU A 150 0.80 2.96 -9.20
CA LEU A 150 1.87 2.82 -10.19
C LEU A 150 3.23 2.62 -9.51
N GLY A 151 3.52 3.36 -8.44
CA GLY A 151 4.72 3.17 -7.63
C GLY A 151 4.83 1.78 -6.99
N ALA A 152 3.71 1.23 -6.49
CA ALA A 152 3.65 -0.13 -5.98
C ALA A 152 3.88 -1.17 -7.09
N LEU A 153 3.27 -1.02 -8.27
CA LEU A 153 3.51 -1.90 -9.43
C LEU A 153 4.97 -1.83 -9.90
N CYS A 154 5.56 -0.64 -10.00
CA CYS A 154 6.97 -0.45 -10.29
C CYS A 154 7.86 -1.19 -9.28
N SER A 155 7.55 -1.07 -7.99
CA SER A 155 8.31 -1.71 -6.92
C SER A 155 8.18 -3.24 -6.99
N LEU A 156 6.99 -3.76 -7.28
CA LEU A 156 6.76 -5.19 -7.51
C LEU A 156 7.52 -5.71 -8.73
N ALA A 157 7.52 -4.97 -9.84
CA ALA A 157 8.13 -5.39 -11.11
C ALA A 157 9.66 -5.29 -11.12
N SER A 158 10.23 -4.34 -10.37
CA SER A 158 11.68 -4.14 -10.30
C SER A 158 12.37 -5.40 -9.77
N ASP A 159 13.36 -5.92 -10.49
CA ASP A 159 14.15 -7.12 -10.14
C ASP A 159 13.30 -8.36 -9.79
N PHE A 160 12.11 -8.48 -10.36
CA PHE A 160 11.22 -9.61 -10.09
C PHE A 160 10.52 -10.12 -11.36
N PRO A 161 11.18 -11.05 -12.09
CA PRO A 161 10.74 -11.51 -13.42
C PRO A 161 9.32 -12.09 -13.45
N ARG A 162 8.86 -12.68 -12.35
CA ARG A 162 7.49 -13.19 -12.23
C ARG A 162 6.45 -12.08 -12.43
N VAL A 163 6.67 -10.91 -11.85
CA VAL A 163 5.74 -9.77 -11.98
C VAL A 163 5.83 -9.17 -13.39
N THR A 164 7.03 -9.04 -13.96
CA THR A 164 7.13 -8.53 -15.34
C THR A 164 6.48 -9.46 -16.35
N GLN A 165 6.54 -10.78 -16.15
CA GLN A 165 5.78 -11.76 -16.93
C GLN A 165 4.26 -11.64 -16.70
N GLU A 166 3.82 -11.48 -15.45
CA GLU A 166 2.40 -11.29 -15.13
C GLU A 166 1.84 -10.01 -15.75
N CYS A 167 2.58 -8.90 -15.69
CA CYS A 167 2.25 -7.64 -16.35
C CYS A 167 2.05 -7.78 -17.88
N ARG A 168 2.72 -8.74 -18.52
CA ARG A 168 2.63 -9.03 -19.96
C ARG A 168 1.46 -9.95 -20.33
N VAL A 169 0.70 -10.47 -19.36
CA VAL A 169 -0.46 -11.31 -19.64
C VAL A 169 -1.49 -10.52 -20.46
N PRO A 170 -1.89 -10.98 -21.66
CA PRO A 170 -2.77 -10.23 -22.55
C PRO A 170 -4.10 -9.78 -21.91
N ASP A 171 -4.67 -10.61 -21.03
CA ASP A 171 -5.92 -10.31 -20.31
C ASP A 171 -5.81 -9.07 -19.42
N LEU A 172 -4.59 -8.73 -18.96
CA LEU A 172 -4.36 -7.51 -18.19
C LEU A 172 -4.30 -6.25 -19.05
N ARG A 173 -4.09 -6.33 -20.38
CA ARG A 173 -3.98 -5.16 -21.28
C ARG A 173 -3.21 -3.97 -20.67
N LEU A 174 -2.17 -4.26 -19.89
CA LEU A 174 -1.52 -3.26 -19.06
C LEU A 174 -0.72 -2.27 -19.91
N GLU A 175 -0.12 -2.74 -21.01
CA GLU A 175 0.63 -1.88 -21.92
C GLU A 175 -0.24 -0.76 -22.52
N GLU A 176 -1.41 -1.12 -23.06
CA GLU A 176 -2.38 -0.16 -23.62
C GLU A 176 -2.80 0.86 -22.55
N LEU A 177 -3.15 0.37 -21.35
CA LEU A 177 -3.55 1.21 -20.22
C LEU A 177 -2.46 2.21 -19.80
N LEU A 178 -1.20 1.78 -19.74
CA LEU A 178 -0.08 2.66 -19.40
C LEU A 178 0.21 3.67 -20.51
N ARG A 179 0.09 3.29 -21.79
CA ARG A 179 0.28 4.23 -22.91
C ARG A 179 -0.81 5.31 -22.92
N GLU A 180 -2.06 4.94 -22.69
CA GLU A 180 -3.18 5.88 -22.52
C GLU A 180 -2.96 6.80 -21.33
N ARG A 181 -2.53 6.24 -20.19
CA ARG A 181 -2.25 7.00 -18.98
C ARG A 181 -1.12 8.01 -19.19
N ARG A 182 -0.02 7.61 -19.83
CA ARG A 182 1.09 8.51 -20.19
C ARG A 182 0.61 9.72 -20.99
N CYS A 183 -0.22 9.51 -22.02
CA CYS A 183 -0.81 10.60 -22.81
C CYS A 183 -1.67 11.56 -21.97
N LEU A 184 -2.41 11.04 -20.98
CA LEU A 184 -3.26 11.84 -20.10
C LEU A 184 -2.46 12.72 -19.12
N LEU A 185 -1.35 12.20 -18.60
CA LEU A 185 -0.50 12.88 -17.61
C LEU A 185 0.51 13.85 -18.24
N GLN A 186 0.82 13.67 -19.53
CA GLN A 186 1.85 14.46 -20.22
C GLN A 186 1.57 15.97 -20.14
N GLY A 187 2.59 16.73 -19.74
CA GLY A 187 2.53 18.20 -19.63
C GLY A 187 1.82 18.72 -18.38
N ARG A 188 1.47 17.85 -17.42
CA ARG A 188 0.86 18.23 -16.15
C ARG A 188 1.86 18.06 -15.01
N GLU A 189 2.38 19.17 -14.49
CA GLU A 189 3.40 19.16 -13.43
C GLU A 189 2.90 18.47 -12.16
N GLU A 190 1.61 18.56 -11.85
CA GLU A 190 1.02 17.92 -10.67
C GLU A 190 1.04 16.38 -10.70
N PHE A 191 1.28 15.78 -11.87
CA PHE A 191 1.33 14.32 -12.05
C PHE A 191 2.70 13.83 -12.49
N GLN A 192 3.76 14.62 -12.30
CA GLN A 192 5.10 14.25 -12.74
C GLN A 192 5.56 12.91 -12.15
N GLU A 193 5.38 12.69 -10.84
CA GLU A 193 5.77 11.43 -10.19
C GLU A 193 4.96 10.23 -10.73
N GLU A 194 3.67 10.42 -11.00
CA GLU A 194 2.82 9.38 -11.60
C GLU A 194 3.29 9.03 -13.02
N LEU A 195 3.65 10.04 -13.81
CA LEU A 195 4.18 9.88 -15.15
C LEU A 195 5.52 9.10 -15.13
N GLU A 196 6.43 9.44 -14.21
CA GLU A 196 7.71 8.74 -14.04
C GLU A 196 7.51 7.25 -13.71
N PHE A 197 6.58 6.92 -12.81
CA PHE A 197 6.24 5.51 -12.55
C PHE A 197 5.61 4.83 -13.76
N CYS A 198 4.74 5.53 -14.48
CA CYS A 198 4.10 5.00 -15.69
C CYS A 198 5.13 4.64 -16.77
N GLU A 199 6.09 5.53 -17.03
CA GLU A 199 7.17 5.34 -18.01
C GLU A 199 8.13 4.24 -17.57
N ARG A 200 8.52 4.22 -16.29
CA ARG A 200 9.36 3.17 -15.75
C ARG A 200 8.71 1.79 -15.86
N LEU A 201 7.41 1.68 -15.62
CA LEU A 201 6.70 0.41 -15.74
C LEU A 201 6.61 -0.05 -17.21
N LEU A 202 6.42 0.88 -18.16
CA LEU A 202 6.52 0.61 -19.58
C LEU A 202 7.90 0.04 -19.95
N GLN A 203 8.96 0.69 -19.47
CA GLN A 203 10.34 0.27 -19.72
C GLN A 203 10.64 -1.12 -19.13
N LEU A 204 10.26 -1.36 -17.86
CA LEU A 204 10.52 -2.62 -17.16
C LEU A 204 9.75 -3.81 -17.76
N CYS A 205 8.52 -3.58 -18.21
CA CYS A 205 7.61 -4.65 -18.61
C CYS A 205 7.47 -4.82 -20.12
N PHE A 206 7.61 -3.79 -20.95
CA PHE A 206 7.23 -3.87 -22.36
C PHE A 206 8.32 -3.45 -23.34
N GLU A 207 9.39 -2.82 -22.84
CA GLU A 207 10.56 -2.50 -23.65
C GLU A 207 11.63 -3.55 -23.39
N THR A 208 12.17 -4.14 -24.45
CA THR A 208 13.38 -4.95 -24.34
C THR A 208 14.55 -4.04 -23.99
N PRO A 209 15.45 -4.42 -23.05
CA PRO A 209 16.73 -3.74 -22.98
C PRO A 209 17.35 -3.83 -24.37
N THR A 210 17.66 -2.69 -24.98
CA THR A 210 18.54 -2.66 -26.14
C THR A 210 19.77 -3.44 -25.74
N GLU A 211 19.98 -4.61 -26.37
CA GLU A 211 21.25 -5.29 -26.32
C GLU A 211 22.28 -4.24 -26.71
N GLU A 212 23.06 -3.76 -25.74
CA GLU A 212 24.27 -3.03 -26.02
C GLU A 212 25.11 -3.96 -26.88
N SER A 213 25.05 -3.72 -28.19
CA SER A 213 26.12 -3.95 -29.14
C SER A 213 27.12 -5.02 -28.66
N THR A 214 26.76 -6.28 -28.82
CA THR A 214 27.73 -7.31 -29.17
C THR A 214 28.31 -6.93 -30.55
N MET A 215 29.11 -5.87 -30.58
CA MET A 215 30.04 -5.62 -31.67
C MET A 215 31.30 -6.39 -31.33
N ASP A 216 31.43 -7.52 -32.00
CA ASP A 216 32.67 -8.09 -32.51
C ASP A 216 33.88 -7.15 -32.37
N ARG A 217 34.88 -7.58 -31.59
CA ARG A 217 36.23 -7.93 -32.07
C ARG A 217 37.11 -8.51 -30.97
#